data_AF-A0A2E6VT26-F1
#
_entry.id   AF-A0A2E6VT26-F1
#
_cell.length_a   1.000
_cell.length_b   1.000
_cell.length_c   1.000
_cell.angle_alpha   90.00
_cell.angle_beta   90.00
_cell.angle_gamma   90.00
#
_symmetry.space_group_name_H-M   'P 1'
#
loop_
_entity.id
_entity.type
_entity.pdbx_description
1 polymer ?
#
loop_
_entity_poly.entity_id
_entity_poly.type
_entity_poly.pdbx_seq_one_letter_code
_entity_poly.pdbx_strand_id
1 'polypeptide(L)'
;MAPFLAAKTMGIKVTLGQASLVGILSFGFMQVIGLILGNLGPFGGILSFMLGLAAWFQVIRVIHNTDTAKTMVFMFWQVFFMLLLISLANMLAPADLSYTFFLP
;
A
#
# COMPACT_ATOMS: atom_id res chain seq x y z
N MET A 1 5.52 -1.65 7.24
CA MET A 1 6.85 -0.99 7.40
C MET A 1 7.05 0.19 6.45
N ALA A 2 6.59 0.14 5.20
CA ALA A 2 6.60 1.29 4.27
C ALA A 2 6.05 2.63 4.84
N PRO A 3 4.89 2.68 5.56
CA PRO A 3 4.40 3.95 6.13
C PRO A 3 5.30 4.52 7.24
N PHE A 4 6.02 3.66 7.97
CA PHE A 4 6.98 4.11 8.99
C PHE A 4 8.24 4.72 8.37
N LEU A 5 8.72 4.14 7.26
CA LEU A 5 9.86 4.69 6.51
C LEU A 5 9.49 6.01 5.83
N ALA A 6 8.30 6.11 5.23
CA ALA A 6 7.78 7.33 4.64
C ALA A 6 7.56 8.46 5.67
N ALA A 7 7.11 8.11 6.88
CA ALA A 7 7.02 9.06 7.99
C ALA A 7 8.38 9.60 8.43
N LYS A 8 9.37 8.70 8.55
CA LYS A 8 10.72 9.02 8.98
C LYS A 8 11.44 9.93 7.98
N THR A 9 11.26 9.70 6.67
CA THR A 9 11.85 10.58 5.64
C THR A 9 11.27 11.97 5.62
N MET A 10 10.03 12.15 6.09
CA MET A 10 9.38 13.46 6.18
C MET A 10 9.51 14.14 7.55
N GLY A 11 10.24 13.54 8.50
CA GLY A 11 10.41 14.10 9.85
C GLY A 11 9.13 14.18 10.67
N ILE A 12 8.07 13.45 10.27
CA ILE A 12 6.81 13.41 11.02
C ILE A 12 6.98 12.42 12.17
N LYS A 13 6.68 12.86 13.40
CA LYS A 13 6.66 11.98 14.59
C LYS A 13 5.52 10.97 14.46
N VAL A 14 5.81 9.85 13.80
CA VAL A 14 4.86 8.75 13.62
C VAL A 14 5.28 7.60 14.51
N THR A 15 4.34 7.16 15.35
CA THR A 15 4.54 5.99 16.20
C THR A 15 4.36 4.70 15.39
N LEU A 16 5.02 3.61 15.81
CA LEU A 16 4.87 2.30 15.18
C LEU A 16 3.39 1.86 15.12
N GLY A 17 2.60 2.25 16.13
CA GLY A 17 1.15 2.00 16.21
C GLY A 17 0.32 2.76 15.16
N GLN A 18 0.66 4.02 14.85
CA GLN A 18 0.00 4.75 13.76
C GLN A 18 0.33 4.14 12.40
N ALA A 19 1.57 3.70 12.20
CA ALA A 19 1.99 3.04 10.96
C ALA A 19 1.33 1.66 10.77
N SER A 20 1.10 0.89 11.84
CA SER A 20 0.37 -0.37 11.78
C SER A 20 -1.12 -0.17 11.56
N LEU A 21 -1.74 0.86 12.17
CA LEU A 21 -3.13 1.25 11.93
C LEU A 21 -3.37 1.61 10.46
N VAL A 22 -2.48 2.39 9.85
CA VAL A 22 -2.56 2.71 8.41
C VAL A 22 -2.50 1.42 7.59
N GLY A 23 -1.61 0.50 7.94
CA GLY A 23 -1.50 -0.80 7.27
C GLY A 23 -2.78 -1.62 7.38
N ILE A 24 -3.28 -1.86 8.59
CA ILE A 24 -4.47 -2.66 8.86
C ILE A 24 -5.71 -2.05 8.22
N LEU A 25 -5.90 -0.73 8.35
CA LEU A 25 -7.04 -0.04 7.72
C LEU A 25 -6.92 -0.08 6.20
N SER A 26 -5.75 0.16 5.63
CA SER A 26 -5.56 0.08 4.17
C SER A 26 -5.82 -1.33 3.63
N PHE A 27 -5.38 -2.37 4.34
CA PHE A 27 -5.69 -3.76 4.00
C PHE A 27 -7.19 -4.07 4.12
N GLY A 28 -7.84 -3.61 5.20
CA GLY A 28 -9.28 -3.77 5.39
C GLY A 28 -10.10 -3.09 4.29
N PHE A 29 -9.73 -1.86 3.92
CA PHE A 29 -10.36 -1.13 2.81
C PHE A 29 -10.15 -1.83 1.47
N MET A 30 -8.95 -2.36 1.20
CA MET A 30 -8.70 -3.14 -0.01
C MET A 30 -9.59 -4.38 -0.11
N GLN A 31 -9.85 -5.08 1.00
CA GLN A 31 -10.73 -6.26 1.00
C GLN A 31 -12.19 -5.89 0.72
N VAL A 32 -12.68 -4.81 1.34
CA VAL A 32 -14.05 -4.30 1.08
C VAL A 32 -14.19 -3.86 -0.38
N ILE A 33 -13.19 -3.18 -0.92
CA ILE A 33 -13.16 -2.75 -2.32
C ILE A 33 -13.10 -3.97 -3.26
N GLY A 34 -12.36 -5.02 -2.90
CA GLY A 34 -12.32 -6.30 -3.62
C GLY A 34 -13.66 -7.03 -3.66
N LEU A 35 -14.45 -6.95 -2.58
CA LEU A 35 -15.81 -7.51 -2.55
C LEU A 35 -16.79 -6.71 -3.43
N ILE A 36 -16.64 -5.38 -3.44
CA ILE A 36 -17.45 -4.50 -4.29
C ILE A 36 -17.11 -4.69 -5.78
N LEU A 37 -15.84 -4.96 -6.09
CA LEU A 37 -15.32 -5.28 -7.43
C LEU A 37 -16.07 -6.44 -8.10
N GLY A 38 -16.37 -7.50 -7.34
CA GLY A 38 -17.11 -8.67 -7.85
C GLY A 38 -18.52 -8.34 -8.35
N ASN A 39 -19.09 -7.22 -7.91
CA ASN A 39 -20.47 -6.82 -8.21
C ASN A 39 -20.59 -5.67 -9.23
N LEU A 40 -19.49 -5.00 -9.61
CA LEU A 40 -19.53 -3.79 -10.47
C LEU A 40 -19.22 -4.05 -11.95
N GLY A 41 -19.00 -5.31 -12.35
CA GLY A 41 -18.75 -5.66 -13.75
C GLY A 41 -17.48 -5.00 -14.34
N PRO A 42 -17.41 -4.73 -15.66
CA PRO A 42 -16.18 -4.30 -16.34
C PRO A 42 -15.62 -2.96 -15.85
N PHE A 43 -16.47 -2.07 -15.33
CA PHE A 43 -16.06 -0.77 -14.78
C PHE A 43 -15.60 -0.86 -13.31
N GLY A 44 -15.83 -2.00 -12.65
CA GLY A 44 -15.42 -2.24 -11.26
C GLY A 44 -13.92 -2.05 -11.05
N GLY A 45 -13.09 -2.43 -12.03
CA GLY A 45 -11.63 -2.26 -11.99
C GLY A 45 -11.20 -0.81 -11.77
N ILE A 46 -11.69 0.11 -12.60
CA ILE A 46 -11.30 1.52 -12.51
C ILE A 46 -11.94 2.19 -11.29
N LEU A 47 -13.22 1.91 -11.02
CA LEU A 47 -13.92 2.50 -9.87
C LEU A 47 -13.27 2.09 -8.54
N SER A 48 -12.91 0.82 -8.42
CA SER A 48 -12.23 0.28 -7.23
C SER A 48 -10.85 0.87 -7.02
N PHE A 49 -10.10 1.10 -8.11
CA PHE A 49 -8.81 1.76 -8.05
C PHE A 49 -8.96 3.21 -7.55
N MET A 50 -9.93 3.96 -8.09
CA MET A 50 -10.20 5.33 -7.64
C MET A 50 -10.69 5.38 -6.19
N LEU A 51 -11.59 4.49 -5.79
CA LEU A 51 -12.08 4.39 -4.41
C LEU A 51 -10.96 3.96 -3.44
N GLY A 52 -10.08 3.06 -3.86
CA GLY A 52 -8.93 2.62 -3.10
C GLY A 52 -7.94 3.74 -2.85
N LEU A 53 -7.62 4.52 -3.89
CA LEU A 53 -6.78 5.71 -3.75
C LEU A 53 -7.42 6.76 -2.83
N ALA A 54 -8.72 7.01 -2.98
CA ALA A 54 -9.44 7.97 -2.15
C ALA A 54 -9.49 7.54 -0.68
N ALA A 55 -9.81 6.27 -0.41
CA ALA A 55 -9.81 5.71 0.93
C ALA A 55 -8.41 5.77 1.56
N TRP A 56 -7.39 5.42 0.80
CA TRP A 56 -6.00 5.44 1.27
C TRP A 56 -5.53 6.87 1.61
N PHE A 57 -5.85 7.84 0.75
CA PHE A 57 -5.58 9.25 1.01
C PHE A 57 -6.23 9.73 2.33
N GLN A 58 -7.50 9.37 2.53
CA GLN A 58 -8.23 9.75 3.76
C GLN A 58 -7.64 9.09 5.00
N VAL A 59 -7.29 7.81 4.93
CA VAL A 59 -6.68 7.07 6.05
C VAL A 59 -5.37 7.73 6.49
N ILE A 60 -4.49 8.09 5.55
CA ILE A 60 -3.22 8.75 5.88
C ILE A 60 -3.47 10.12 6.49
N ARG A 61 -4.36 10.91 5.87
CA ARG A 61 -4.68 12.26 6.32
C ARG A 61 -5.22 12.27 7.76
N VAL A 62 -6.16 11.36 8.06
CA VAL A 62 -6.81 11.27 9.38
C VAL A 62 -5.83 10.75 10.44
N ILE A 63 -5.05 9.71 10.15
CA ILE A 63 -4.18 9.09 11.17
C ILE A 63 -2.97 9.96 11.50
N HIS A 64 -2.39 10.61 10.49
CA HIS A 64 -1.20 11.44 10.68
C HIS A 64 -1.51 12.92 10.88
N ASN A 65 -2.78 13.32 10.79
CA ASN A 65 -3.24 14.70 10.89
C ASN A 65 -2.39 15.66 10.04
N THR A 66 -2.27 15.35 8.75
CA THR A 66 -1.40 16.06 7.81
C THR A 66 -2.18 16.90 6.80
N ASP A 67 -1.54 17.95 6.27
CA ASP A 67 -2.07 18.74 5.16
C ASP A 67 -2.17 17.92 3.86
N THR A 68 -3.02 18.33 2.93
CA THR A 68 -3.22 17.67 1.62
C THR A 68 -1.89 17.46 0.87
N ALA A 69 -1.01 18.48 0.85
CA ALA A 69 0.29 18.39 0.20
C ALA A 69 1.21 17.36 0.87
N LYS A 70 1.29 17.36 2.20
CA LYS A 70 2.09 16.40 2.98
C LYS A 70 1.56 14.98 2.83
N THR A 71 0.24 14.82 2.72
CA THR A 71 -0.41 13.53 2.49
C THR A 71 -0.01 12.94 1.14
N MET A 72 -0.01 13.75 0.07
CA MET A 72 0.43 13.30 -1.25
C MET A 72 1.91 12.90 -1.27
N VAL A 73 2.78 13.68 -0.63
CA VAL A 73 4.21 13.35 -0.51
C VAL A 73 4.41 12.07 0.32
N PHE A 74 3.61 11.86 1.38
CA PHE A 74 3.61 10.60 2.13
C PHE A 74 3.26 9.41 1.24
N MET A 75 2.18 9.51 0.47
CA MET A 75 1.72 8.44 -0.42
C MET A 75 2.80 8.12 -1.46
N PHE A 76 3.43 9.13 -2.04
CA PHE A 76 4.55 8.95 -2.96
C PHE A 76 5.70 8.16 -2.32
N TRP A 77 6.16 8.57 -1.14
CA TRP A 77 7.21 7.85 -0.42
C TRP A 77 6.78 6.43 -0.03
N GLN A 78 5.53 6.24 0.38
CA GLN A 78 5.01 4.93 0.75
C GLN A 78 5.00 3.99 -0.47
N VAL A 79 4.56 4.45 -1.64
CA VAL A 79 4.62 3.69 -2.90
C VAL A 79 6.08 3.38 -3.27
N PHE A 80 6.95 4.38 -3.21
CA PHE A 80 8.38 4.22 -3.52
C PHE A 80 9.03 3.13 -2.65
N PHE A 81 8.81 3.16 -1.33
CA PHE A 81 9.34 2.13 -0.44
C PHE A 81 8.67 0.77 -0.61
N MET A 82 7.39 0.71 -0.97
CA MET A 82 6.74 -0.56 -1.35
C MET A 82 7.38 -1.17 -2.58
N LEU A 83 7.58 -0.38 -3.64
CA LEU A 83 8.22 -0.85 -4.88
C LEU A 83 9.68 -1.25 -4.64
N LEU A 84 10.41 -0.48 -3.82
CA LEU A 84 11.77 -0.83 -3.43
C LEU A 84 11.82 -2.14 -2.66
N LEU A 85 10.90 -2.37 -1.71
CA LEU A 85 10.81 -3.63 -0.98
C LEU A 85 10.43 -4.80 -1.88
N ILE A 86 9.51 -4.61 -2.83
CA ILE A 86 9.14 -5.64 -3.81
C ILE A 86 10.35 -5.95 -4.71
N SER A 87 11.05 -4.92 -5.17
CA SER A 87 12.27 -5.10 -5.97
C SER A 87 13.35 -5.84 -5.19
N LEU A 88 13.57 -5.48 -3.93
CA LEU A 88 14.54 -6.15 -3.07
C LEU A 88 14.13 -7.60 -2.79
N ALA A 89 12.85 -7.84 -2.54
CA ALA A 89 12.29 -9.17 -2.34
C ALA A 89 12.41 -10.03 -3.60
N ASN A 90 12.20 -9.47 -4.79
CA ASN A 90 12.42 -10.18 -6.05
C ASN A 90 13.89 -10.50 -6.32
N MET A 91 14.83 -9.67 -5.84
CA MET A 91 16.26 -9.94 -5.93
C MET A 91 16.75 -10.97 -4.90
N LEU A 92 16.10 -11.05 -3.73
CA LEU A 92 16.38 -12.02 -2.68
C LEU A 92 15.62 -13.34 -2.85
N ALA A 93 14.51 -13.34 -3.59
CA ALA A 93 13.81 -14.55 -3.98
C ALA A 93 14.73 -15.34 -4.91
N PRO A 94 15.09 -16.58 -4.55
CA PRO A 94 15.92 -17.40 -5.43
C PRO A 94 15.19 -17.55 -6.78
N ALA A 95 15.93 -17.38 -7.87
CA ALA A 95 15.45 -17.54 -9.25
C ALA A 95 15.06 -18.99 -9.61
N ASP A 96 14.71 -19.81 -8.62
CA ASP A 96 14.54 -21.27 -8.71
C ASP A 96 13.12 -21.72 -8.32
N LEU A 97 12.10 -21.07 -8.87
CA LEU A 97 10.77 -21.67 -9.00
C LEU A 97 10.53 -22.30 -10.38
N SER A 98 11.51 -22.23 -11.29
CA SER A 98 11.44 -22.84 -12.62
C SER A 98 11.97 -24.28 -12.69
N TYR A 99 12.71 -24.78 -11.68
CA TYR A 99 13.31 -26.12 -11.72
C TYR A 99 12.51 -27.22 -11.00
N THR A 100 11.43 -26.90 -10.26
CA THR A 100 10.60 -27.92 -9.60
C THR A 100 9.43 -28.43 -10.45
N PHE A 101 9.18 -27.85 -11.62
CA PHE A 101 8.12 -28.30 -12.56
C PHE A 101 8.65 -29.05 -13.80
N PHE A 102 9.97 -29.13 -13.98
CA PHE A 102 10.63 -29.86 -15.07
C PHE A 102 11.72 -30.78 -14.52
N LEU A 103 11.34 -31.77 -13.72
CA LEU A 103 12.08 -33.02 -13.61
C LEU A 103 11.07 -34.16 -13.88
N PRO A 104 11.42 -35.13 -14.73
CA PRO A 104 10.56 -36.29 -15.02
C PRO A 104 10.30 -37.14 -13.76
#